data_AF-A0A482Z2E8-F1
#
_entry.id   AF-A0A482Z2E8-F1
#
_cell.length_a   1.000
_cell.length_b   1.000
_cell.length_c   1.000
_cell.angle_alpha   90.00
_cell.angle_beta   90.00
_cell.angle_gamma   90.00
#
_symmetry.space_group_name_H-M   'P 1'
#
loop_
_entity.id
_entity.type
_entity.pdbx_description
1 polymer ?
#
loop_
_entity_poly.entity_id
_entity_poly.type
_entity_poly.pdbx_seq_one_letter_code
_entity_poly.pdbx_strand_id
1 'polypeptide(L)' 'MPITNLDKPSVVASSLIQTLDYKSRSVKLISQAESGVFEEVLIRLIPLITGDEYLNKLQN' A
#
# COMPACT_ATOMS: atom_id res chain seq x y z
N MET A 1 7.17 -0.29 3.47
CA MET A 1 7.38 0.64 4.60
C MET A 1 6.96 -0.03 5.89
N PRO A 2 7.69 0.21 7.00
CA PRO A 2 7.33 -0.33 8.31
C PRO A 2 5.94 0.14 8.75
N ILE A 3 5.18 -0.77 9.33
CA ILE A 3 3.92 -0.49 10.01
C ILE A 3 4.16 -0.71 11.49
N THR A 4 3.94 0.33 12.30
CA THR A 4 4.32 0.31 13.71
C THR A 4 3.12 0.10 14.65
N ASN A 5 1.91 0.18 14.12
CA ASN A 5 0.66 0.04 14.88
C ASN A 5 0.00 -1.35 14.77
N LEU A 6 0.84 -2.40 14.69
CA LEU A 6 0.43 -3.81 14.74
C LEU A 6 1.25 -4.53 15.82
N ASP A 7 0.72 -5.62 16.37
CA ASP A 7 1.36 -6.40 17.44
C ASP A 7 2.74 -6.97 17.06
N LYS A 8 3.00 -7.12 15.75
CA LYS A 8 4.24 -7.67 15.21
C LYS A 8 4.85 -6.69 14.21
N PRO A 9 6.18 -6.54 14.17
CA PRO A 9 6.87 -5.78 13.14
C PRO A 9 6.42 -6.24 11.75
N SER A 10 5.87 -5.31 10.98
CA SER A 10 5.21 -5.62 9.71
C SER A 10 5.58 -4.59 8.64
N VAL A 11 5.40 -4.95 7.37
CA VAL A 11 5.59 -4.05 6.23
C VAL A 11 4.46 -4.23 5.23
N VAL A 12 4.15 -3.17 4.48
CA VAL A 12 3.28 -3.28 3.29
C VAL A 12 4.10 -3.79 2.10
N ALA A 13 3.66 -4.89 1.48
CA ALA A 13 4.22 -5.44 0.26
C ALA A 13 3.51 -4.87 -0.99
N SER A 14 3.90 -3.67 -1.43
CA SER A 14 3.27 -2.96 -2.56
C SER A 14 3.36 -3.69 -3.90
N SER A 15 4.24 -4.68 -4.04
CA SER A 15 4.38 -5.52 -5.24
C SER A 15 3.36 -6.66 -5.33
N LEU A 16 2.66 -6.98 -4.24
CA LEU A 16 1.67 -8.05 -4.19
C LEU A 16 0.25 -7.47 -4.19
N ILE A 17 -0.23 -7.12 -5.38
CA ILE A 17 -1.55 -6.49 -5.55
C ILE A 17 -2.56 -7.57 -5.92
N GLN A 18 -3.66 -7.64 -5.17
CA GLN A 18 -4.70 -8.63 -5.37
C GLN A 18 -6.08 -8.00 -5.27
N THR A 19 -6.96 -8.35 -6.20
CA THR A 19 -8.40 -8.06 -6.06
C THR A 19 -9.02 -9.11 -5.16
N LEU A 20 -9.41 -8.70 -3.95
CA LEU A 20 -10.05 -9.58 -2.97
C LEU A 20 -11.44 -9.05 -2.65
N ASP A 21 -12.44 -9.92 -2.74
CA ASP A 21 -13.77 -9.65 -2.18
C ASP A 21 -13.71 -9.84 -0.66
N TYR A 22 -13.87 -8.73 0.08
CA TYR A 22 -13.83 -8.73 1.54
C TYR A 22 -15.08 -9.35 2.16
N LYS A 23 -16.24 -9.32 1.47
CA LYS A 23 -17.52 -9.81 2.00
C LYS A 23 -17.53 -11.32 2.11
N SER A 24 -17.04 -12.01 1.07
CA SER A 24 -16.91 -13.47 1.08
C SER A 24 -15.79 -13.99 2.00
N ARG A 25 -14.82 -13.14 2.37
CA ARG A 25 -13.62 -13.54 3.15
C ARG A 25 -13.71 -13.27 4.65
N SER A 26 -14.86 -12.80 5.16
CA SER A 26 -15.07 -12.52 6.58
C SER A 26 -13.97 -11.66 7.21
N VAL A 27 -13.50 -10.64 6.49
CA VAL A 27 -12.39 -9.78 6.93
C VAL A 27 -12.80 -8.90 8.12
N LYS A 28 -11.89 -8.72 9.08
CA LYS A 28 -12.06 -7.84 10.24
C LYS A 28 -11.10 -6.65 10.15
N LEU A 29 -11.59 -5.44 10.44
CA LEU A 29 -10.74 -4.27 10.64
C LEU A 29 -9.96 -4.42 11.95
N ILE A 30 -8.62 -4.39 11.89
CA ILE A 30 -7.74 -4.54 13.06
C ILE A 30 -7.00 -3.25 13.44
N SER A 31 -6.75 -2.38 12.46
CA SER A 31 -6.04 -1.11 12.64
C SER A 31 -6.26 -0.23 11.42
N GLN A 32 -6.00 1.07 11.56
CA GLN A 32 -5.99 2.04 10.47
C GLN A 32 -4.54 2.42 10.16
N ALA A 33 -4.18 2.57 8.89
CA ALA A 33 -2.83 2.97 8.51
C ALA A 33 -2.46 4.33 9.12
N GLU A 34 -1.19 4.47 9.51
CA GLU A 34 -0.65 5.71 10.05
C GLU A 34 -0.58 6.80 8.97
N SER A 35 -0.50 8.06 9.39
CA SER A 35 -0.41 9.20 8.46
C SER A 35 0.78 9.05 7.52
N GLY A 36 0.59 9.30 6.22
CA GLY A 36 1.65 9.20 5.21
C GLY A 36 1.88 7.78 4.66
N VAL A 37 1.40 6.73 5.33
CA VAL A 37 1.59 5.34 4.88
C VAL A 37 0.93 5.10 3.52
N PHE A 38 -0.25 5.68 3.30
CA PHE A 38 -0.99 5.50 2.06
C PHE A 38 -0.26 6.15 0.87
N GLU A 39 0.20 7.38 1.04
CA GLU A 39 0.98 8.14 0.06
C GLU A 39 2.27 7.39 -0.31
N GLU A 40 2.96 6.87 0.71
CA GLU A 40 4.15 6.06 0.53
C GLU A 40 3.90 4.74 -0.20
N VAL A 41 2.75 4.09 0.03
CA VAL A 41 2.35 2.90 -0.73
C VAL A 41 2.11 3.27 -2.19
N LEU A 42 1.42 4.39 -2.45
CA LEU A 42 1.16 4.86 -3.82
C LEU A 42 2.45 5.19 -4.59
N ILE A 43 3.41 5.87 -3.96
CA ILE A 43 4.71 6.17 -4.57
C ILE A 43 5.43 4.91 -5.05
N ARG A 44 5.26 3.78 -4.35
CA ARG A 44 5.85 2.49 -4.74
C ARG A 44 4.96 1.69 -5.67
N LEU A 45 3.64 1.80 -5.53
CA LEU A 45 2.66 1.03 -6.29
C LEU A 45 2.53 1.55 -7.72
N ILE A 46 2.37 2.87 -7.88
CA ILE A 46 2.08 3.46 -9.18
C ILE A 46 3.16 3.11 -10.23
N PRO A 47 4.47 3.22 -9.93
CA PRO A 47 5.51 2.84 -10.90
C PRO A 47 5.45 1.37 -11.32
N LEU A 48 5.00 0.48 -10.42
CA LEU A 48 4.86 -0.95 -10.74
C LEU A 48 3.72 -1.22 -11.73
N ILE A 49 2.70 -0.35 -11.78
CA ILE A 49 1.55 -0.51 -12.68
C ILE A 49 1.65 0.36 -13.95
N THR A 50 2.32 1.51 -13.90
CA THR A 50 2.42 2.45 -15.02
C THR A 50 3.82 2.59 -15.62
N GLY A 51 4.86 2.07 -14.96
CA GLY A 51 6.26 2.33 -15.31
C GLY A 51 6.74 3.72 -14.87
N ASP A 52 7.94 4.10 -15.32
CA ASP A 52 8.63 5.31 -14.87
C ASP A 52 7.96 6.62 -15.36
N GLU A 53 7.11 6.56 -16.38
CA GLU A 53 6.48 7.75 -16.99
C GLU A 53 5.66 8.57 -15.98
N TYR A 54 4.99 7.90 -15.04
CA TYR A 54 4.18 8.60 -14.05
C TYR A 54 5.04 9.35 -13.02
N LEU A 55 6.15 8.76 -12.57
CA LEU A 55 7.07 9.42 -11.65
C LEU A 55 7.74 10.62 -12.28
N ASN A 56 8.15 10.48 -13.55
CA ASN A 56 8.76 11.57 -14.30
C ASN A 56 7.81 12.77 -14.46
N LYS A 57 6.49 12.55 -14.48
CA LYS A 57 5.49 13.64 -14.51
C LYS A 57 5.35 14.39 -13.19
N LEU A 58 5.64 13.76 -12.05
CA LEU A 58 5.56 14.40 -10.74
C LEU A 58 6.76 15.27 -10.40
N GLN A 59 7.86 15.12 -11.15
CA GLN A 59 9.10 15.86 -10.95
C GLN A 59 9.17 17.17 -11.77
N ASN A 60 8.19 17.42 -12.65
CA ASN A 60 8.05 18.63 -13.47
C ASN A 60 6.86 19.46 -13.00
#